data_AF-A0A6A6ZRV8-F1
#
_entry.id   AF-A0A6A6ZRV8-F1
#
_cell.length_a   1.000
_cell.length_b   1.000
_cell.length_c   1.000
_cell.angle_alpha   90.00
_cell.angle_beta   90.00
_cell.angle_gamma   90.00
#
_symmetry.space_group_name_H-M   'P 1'
#
loop_
_entity.id
_entity.type
_entity.pdbx_description
1 polymer ?
#
loop_
_entity_poly.entity_id
_entity_poly.type
_entity_poly.pdbx_seq_one_letter_code
_entity_poly.pdbx_strand_id
1 'polypeptide(L)'
;MPFPYFENISTEFTGTWSSPRKRKIAATEPEKPSLTTKPKANAPPCPHSMFAVRSSRQLAAEKKQCPICLEDYFSIPADHERIIPVKMACLHTFCRDCIETHLSSSITCPLPWCEAHLPLQPDDCELCASWQRDHSAVGSLVVTVRAAEMLSSIKDALKRLAFEDDVFDLPKQAKDRIFAHVRTTLKRCEWQFHSGVDLAELLDPFLLAVDVEAARKYYGSRLSAPAPNNSSFSPRDHDPDDYPPGEEPWIAAFFRQWALEYEEQNGEVKEGWGIWAKKEEQDSWEWPYKRITAHKTNADGQVEYLVKWVGKRYFPSWVQEGQLDDAARRVYDNEHDVVHKKAGSSTKKRRRL
;
A
#
# COMPACT_ATOMS: atom_id res chain seq x y z
N MET A 1 -15.58 3.43 57.76
CA MET A 1 -16.57 4.07 56.88
C MET A 1 -16.82 3.14 55.70
N PRO A 2 -18.07 2.72 55.50
CA PRO A 2 -18.47 1.69 54.54
C PRO A 2 -19.02 2.28 53.24
N PHE A 3 -19.12 1.47 52.18
CA PHE A 3 -20.18 1.32 51.15
C PHE A 3 -19.59 0.51 49.95
N PRO A 4 -20.39 -0.25 49.18
CA PRO A 4 -20.50 -1.70 49.35
C PRO A 4 -20.63 -2.49 48.02
N TYR A 5 -20.90 -3.80 48.16
CA TYR A 5 -21.74 -4.68 47.32
C TYR A 5 -22.25 -4.20 45.95
N PHE A 6 -22.06 -5.04 44.92
CA PHE A 6 -23.18 -5.68 44.22
C PHE A 6 -22.78 -7.03 43.61
N GLU A 7 -23.60 -8.03 43.92
CA GLU A 7 -23.65 -9.37 43.34
C GLU A 7 -24.38 -9.37 41.98
N ASN A 8 -24.11 -10.42 41.20
CA ASN A 8 -25.02 -11.14 40.29
C ASN A 8 -25.82 -10.36 39.23
N ILE A 9 -25.44 -10.55 37.96
CA ILE A 9 -26.40 -10.88 36.90
C ILE A 9 -25.82 -12.04 36.07
N SER A 10 -26.50 -13.19 36.17
CA SER A 10 -26.50 -14.26 35.19
C SER A 10 -27.33 -13.82 33.99
N THR A 11 -26.86 -14.05 32.77
CA THR A 11 -27.73 -14.48 31.66
C THR A 11 -26.90 -15.19 30.59
N GLU A 12 -27.34 -16.39 30.27
CA GLU A 12 -27.00 -17.16 29.08
C GLU A 12 -27.10 -16.28 27.82
N PHE A 13 -26.06 -16.29 26.99
CA PHE A 13 -26.12 -15.72 25.65
C PHE A 13 -25.82 -16.81 24.64
N THR A 14 -26.84 -17.61 24.32
CA THR A 14 -26.87 -18.45 23.11
C THR A 14 -27.29 -17.57 21.93
N GLY A 15 -26.35 -16.78 21.43
CA GLY A 15 -26.53 -15.96 20.23
C GLY A 15 -26.06 -16.70 18.99
N THR A 16 -26.90 -17.59 18.42
CA THR A 16 -26.77 -17.97 17.00
C THR A 16 -26.97 -16.73 16.14
N TRP A 17 -25.92 -16.31 15.43
CA TRP A 17 -26.00 -15.19 14.49
C TRP A 17 -26.53 -15.69 13.14
N SER A 18 -27.77 -15.31 12.81
CA SER A 18 -28.36 -15.50 11.48
C SER A 18 -28.71 -14.13 10.88
N SER A 19 -27.96 -13.74 9.85
CA SER A 19 -28.21 -12.52 9.04
C SER A 19 -29.19 -12.82 7.89
N PRO A 20 -30.31 -12.08 7.76
CA PRO A 20 -31.23 -12.20 6.63
C PRO A 20 -31.15 -10.97 5.69
N ARG A 21 -30.57 -11.15 4.50
CA ARG A 21 -31.13 -10.77 3.17
C ARG A 21 -30.06 -10.81 2.08
N LYS A 22 -30.07 -11.88 1.29
CA LYS A 22 -29.48 -11.92 -0.06
C LYS A 22 -30.33 -11.07 -1.01
N ARG A 23 -29.75 -10.03 -1.62
CA ARG A 23 -30.21 -9.55 -2.94
C ARG A 23 -29.32 -10.21 -4.00
N LYS A 24 -29.93 -11.05 -4.84
CA LYS A 24 -29.34 -11.56 -6.08
C LYS A 24 -29.17 -10.40 -7.06
N ILE A 25 -27.95 -10.10 -7.47
CA ILE A 25 -27.67 -9.37 -8.70
C ILE A 25 -27.27 -10.41 -9.73
N ALA A 26 -27.99 -10.44 -10.85
CA ALA A 26 -27.72 -11.33 -11.97
C ALA A 26 -26.43 -10.89 -12.65
N ALA A 27 -25.51 -11.83 -12.83
CA ALA A 27 -24.30 -11.64 -13.61
C ALA A 27 -24.66 -11.60 -15.10
N THR A 28 -24.31 -10.50 -15.76
CA THR A 28 -24.29 -10.41 -17.22
C THR A 28 -22.85 -10.65 -17.67
N GLU A 29 -22.70 -11.55 -18.64
CA GLU A 29 -21.43 -12.01 -19.22
C GLU A 29 -20.68 -10.87 -19.95
N PRO A 30 -19.34 -10.76 -19.85
CA PRO A 30 -18.61 -9.69 -20.51
C PRO A 30 -18.36 -10.02 -22.00
N GLU A 31 -18.98 -9.25 -22.89
CA GLU A 31 -18.59 -9.19 -24.30
C GLU A 31 -17.21 -8.53 -24.47
N LYS A 32 -16.37 -9.12 -25.33
CA LYS A 32 -15.03 -8.63 -25.66
C LYS A 32 -15.10 -7.25 -26.37
N PRO A 33 -14.26 -6.27 -26.03
CA PRO A 33 -14.26 -5.00 -26.73
C PRO A 33 -13.62 -5.12 -28.10
N SER A 34 -14.38 -4.72 -29.12
CA SER A 34 -13.90 -4.45 -30.47
C SER A 34 -13.13 -3.12 -30.46
N LEU A 35 -11.85 -3.16 -30.79
CA LEU A 35 -11.00 -1.99 -30.98
C LEU A 35 -11.47 -1.18 -32.20
N THR A 36 -11.88 0.06 -31.95
CA THR A 36 -11.58 1.31 -32.69
C THR A 36 -12.78 2.26 -32.70
N THR A 37 -12.83 3.18 -31.73
CA THR A 37 -13.73 4.34 -31.77
C THR A 37 -12.91 5.63 -31.85
N LYS A 38 -13.15 6.40 -32.91
CA LYS A 38 -12.65 7.77 -33.07
C LYS A 38 -13.10 8.64 -31.87
N PRO A 39 -12.26 9.58 -31.40
CA PRO A 39 -12.59 10.41 -30.24
C PRO A 39 -13.85 11.24 -30.49
N LYS A 40 -14.86 11.08 -29.63
CA LYS A 40 -16.07 11.91 -29.64
C LYS A 40 -15.70 13.30 -29.13
N ALA A 41 -15.90 14.33 -29.96
CA ALA A 41 -15.49 15.72 -29.72
C ALA A 41 -16.12 16.43 -28.50
N ASN A 42 -17.00 15.75 -27.73
CA ASN A 42 -17.71 16.32 -26.58
C ASN A 42 -17.52 15.51 -25.27
N ALA A 43 -16.54 14.61 -25.20
CA ALA A 43 -16.24 13.93 -23.95
C ALA A 43 -15.67 14.92 -22.92
N PRO A 44 -16.10 14.87 -21.65
CA PRO A 44 -15.48 15.68 -20.61
C PRO A 44 -13.98 15.36 -20.49
N PRO A 45 -13.11 16.33 -20.21
CA PRO A 45 -11.66 16.07 -20.14
C PRO A 45 -11.29 15.21 -18.90
N CYS A 46 -10.49 14.15 -19.07
CA CYS A 46 -9.94 13.35 -17.94
C CYS A 46 -9.13 14.26 -16.99
N PRO A 47 -9.14 14.02 -15.66
CA PRO A 47 -8.37 14.79 -14.68
C PRO A 47 -6.86 14.84 -14.96
N HIS A 48 -6.32 13.80 -15.59
CA HIS A 48 -4.90 13.73 -15.99
C HIS A 48 -4.57 14.51 -17.28
N SER A 49 -5.57 15.14 -17.90
CA SER A 49 -5.35 15.98 -19.09
C SER A 49 -4.67 17.28 -18.66
N MET A 50 -3.39 17.40 -18.97
CA MET A 50 -2.61 18.61 -18.74
C MET A 50 -2.22 19.26 -20.06
N PHE A 51 -2.46 20.56 -20.18
CA PHE A 51 -2.11 21.33 -21.35
C PHE A 51 -0.99 22.31 -21.01
N ALA A 52 0.20 22.09 -21.56
CA ALA A 52 1.33 23.00 -21.39
C ALA A 52 0.97 24.39 -21.96
N VAL A 53 1.12 25.42 -21.13
CA VAL A 53 0.85 26.80 -21.54
C VAL A 53 2.08 27.36 -22.24
N ARG A 54 2.12 27.18 -23.57
CA ARG A 54 3.32 27.46 -24.40
C ARG A 54 3.74 28.94 -24.43
N SER A 55 2.77 29.86 -24.42
CA SER A 55 3.00 31.29 -24.15
C SER A 55 1.67 32.03 -24.12
N SER A 56 1.13 32.27 -22.92
CA SER A 56 0.27 33.44 -22.75
C SER A 56 1.21 34.58 -22.36
N ARG A 57 1.46 35.53 -23.28
CA ARG A 57 2.25 36.75 -22.96
C ARG A 57 1.73 37.43 -21.68
N GLN A 58 0.47 37.22 -21.33
CA GLN A 58 -0.14 37.72 -20.09
C GLN A 58 0.40 37.06 -18.83
N LEU A 59 0.61 35.73 -18.78
CA LEU A 59 1.07 35.08 -17.53
C LEU A 59 2.48 35.51 -17.12
N ALA A 60 3.38 35.64 -18.10
CA ALA A 60 4.73 36.14 -17.86
C ALA A 60 4.74 37.65 -17.58
N ALA A 61 3.90 38.44 -18.26
CA ALA A 61 3.79 39.88 -18.03
C ALA A 61 3.14 40.23 -16.67
N GLU A 62 2.21 39.40 -16.19
CA GLU A 62 1.50 39.56 -14.92
C GLU A 62 2.27 38.96 -13.73
N LYS A 63 3.47 38.39 -13.95
CA LYS A 63 4.26 37.68 -12.93
C LYS A 63 3.41 36.66 -12.15
N LYS A 64 2.59 35.89 -12.87
CA LYS A 64 1.76 34.87 -12.22
C LYS A 64 2.67 33.77 -11.65
N GLN A 65 2.36 33.37 -10.42
CA GLN A 65 3.07 32.34 -9.67
C GLN A 65 2.26 31.05 -9.60
N CYS A 66 2.95 29.93 -9.36
CA CYS A 66 2.28 28.70 -9.00
C CYS A 66 1.64 28.83 -7.62
N PRO A 67 0.34 28.53 -7.45
CA PRO A 67 -0.31 28.65 -6.13
C PRO A 67 0.15 27.57 -5.12
N ILE A 68 0.94 26.57 -5.55
CA ILE A 68 1.45 25.50 -4.69
C ILE A 68 2.87 25.83 -4.21
N CYS A 69 3.83 25.96 -5.13
CA CYS A 69 5.23 26.23 -4.78
C CYS A 69 5.58 27.72 -4.72
N LEU A 70 4.68 28.61 -5.14
CA LEU A 70 4.88 30.07 -5.21
C LEU A 70 5.97 30.54 -6.18
N GLU A 71 6.55 29.64 -6.97
CA GLU A 71 7.53 29.97 -7.99
C GLU A 71 6.91 30.71 -9.20
N ASP A 72 7.66 31.65 -9.76
CA ASP A 72 7.26 32.41 -10.94
C ASP A 72 7.21 31.52 -12.20
N TYR A 73 6.12 31.57 -12.96
CA TYR A 73 6.05 30.80 -14.20
C TYR A 73 7.10 31.24 -15.21
N PHE A 74 7.64 30.26 -15.95
CA PHE A 74 8.70 30.43 -16.94
C PHE A 74 10.06 30.87 -16.40
N SER A 75 10.21 31.04 -15.09
CA SER A 75 11.51 31.27 -14.44
C SER A 75 12.38 30.01 -14.49
N ILE A 76 13.68 30.19 -14.25
CA ILE A 76 14.66 29.11 -14.14
C ILE A 76 15.36 29.32 -12.79
N PRO A 77 14.92 28.63 -11.72
CA PRO A 77 15.61 28.65 -10.43
C PRO A 77 17.05 28.11 -10.56
N ALA A 78 17.94 28.47 -9.64
CA ALA A 78 19.36 28.13 -9.74
C ALA A 78 19.63 26.61 -9.81
N ASP A 79 18.75 25.79 -9.22
CA ASP A 79 18.92 24.34 -9.06
C ASP A 79 17.87 23.51 -9.83
N HIS A 80 17.01 24.13 -10.64
CA HIS A 80 15.88 23.45 -11.27
C HIS A 80 15.75 23.76 -12.77
N GLU A 81 15.00 22.89 -13.46
CA GLU A 81 14.57 23.16 -14.83
C GLU A 81 13.57 24.33 -14.87
N ARG A 82 13.34 24.86 -16.08
CA ARG A 82 12.41 25.96 -16.28
C ARG A 82 11.02 25.58 -15.76
N ILE A 83 10.41 26.45 -14.95
CA ILE A 83 9.06 26.22 -14.42
C ILE A 83 8.03 26.27 -15.56
N ILE A 84 7.49 25.10 -15.93
CA ILE A 84 6.51 24.96 -17.02
C ILE A 84 5.09 25.09 -16.44
N PRO A 85 4.34 26.15 -16.77
CA PRO A 85 2.93 26.22 -16.41
C PRO A 85 2.11 25.23 -17.23
N VAL A 86 1.27 24.46 -16.55
CA VAL A 86 0.30 23.56 -17.15
C VAL A 86 -1.10 23.92 -16.68
N LYS A 87 -2.07 23.81 -17.60
CA LYS A 87 -3.48 24.03 -17.31
C LYS A 87 -4.15 22.67 -17.14
N MET A 88 -4.81 22.47 -16.01
CA MET A 88 -5.65 21.31 -15.78
C MET A 88 -6.94 21.37 -16.59
N ALA A 89 -7.66 20.26 -16.66
CA ALA A 89 -9.01 20.15 -17.19
C ALA A 89 -10.02 21.14 -16.55
N CYS A 90 -9.86 21.46 -15.25
CA CYS A 90 -10.66 22.48 -14.54
C CYS A 90 -10.24 23.93 -14.84
N LEU A 91 -9.32 24.13 -15.80
CA LEU A 91 -8.79 25.42 -16.25
C LEU A 91 -7.88 26.17 -15.27
N HIS A 92 -7.64 25.64 -14.07
CA HIS A 92 -6.63 26.18 -13.17
C HIS A 92 -5.20 25.87 -13.67
N THR A 93 -4.27 26.78 -13.37
CA THR A 93 -2.88 26.70 -13.84
C THR A 93 -1.95 26.46 -12.66
N PHE A 94 -1.03 25.51 -12.83
CA PHE A 94 -0.02 25.13 -11.84
C PHE A 94 1.34 24.91 -12.52
N CYS A 95 2.40 24.74 -11.72
CA CYS A 95 3.66 24.19 -12.21
C CYS A 95 3.48 22.70 -12.52
N ARG A 96 4.12 22.21 -13.59
CA ARG A 96 4.01 20.81 -14.03
C ARG A 96 4.31 19.82 -12.91
N ASP A 97 5.45 19.99 -12.26
CA ASP A 97 5.93 19.07 -11.23
C ASP A 97 4.99 19.03 -10.01
N CYS A 98 4.47 20.20 -9.63
CA CYS A 98 3.51 20.36 -8.54
C CYS A 98 2.22 19.56 -8.81
N ILE A 99 1.69 19.67 -10.04
CA ILE A 99 0.44 19.01 -10.37
C ILE A 99 0.62 17.53 -10.67
N GLU A 100 1.74 17.11 -11.26
CA GLU A 100 2.07 15.69 -11.44
C GLU A 100 2.19 14.99 -10.08
N THR A 101 2.86 15.63 -9.11
CA THR A 101 2.96 15.14 -7.73
C THR A 101 1.60 15.11 -7.02
N HIS A 102 0.76 16.12 -7.21
CA HIS A 102 -0.57 16.12 -6.63
C HIS A 102 -1.45 15.02 -7.24
N LEU A 103 -1.46 14.92 -8.56
CA LEU A 103 -2.24 13.93 -9.32
C LEU A 103 -1.83 12.48 -9.03
N SER A 104 -0.64 12.23 -8.49
CA SER A 104 -0.27 10.90 -8.00
C SER A 104 -0.92 10.52 -6.67
N SER A 105 -1.62 11.46 -6.01
CA SER A 105 -2.24 11.26 -4.69
C SER A 105 -3.69 11.75 -4.58
N SER A 106 -4.15 12.55 -5.55
CA SER A 106 -5.55 12.97 -5.65
C SER A 106 -5.90 13.40 -7.08
N ILE A 107 -7.10 13.06 -7.55
CA ILE A 107 -7.64 13.53 -8.84
C ILE A 107 -8.39 14.86 -8.76
N THR A 108 -8.54 15.41 -7.56
CA THR A 108 -9.22 16.70 -7.37
C THR A 108 -8.28 17.85 -7.66
N CYS A 109 -8.83 19.02 -7.95
CA CYS A 109 -8.03 20.23 -8.09
C CYS A 109 -7.38 20.59 -6.73
N PRO A 110 -6.09 20.97 -6.67
CA PRO A 110 -5.44 21.41 -5.44
C PRO A 110 -6.08 22.66 -4.79
N LEU A 111 -6.85 23.45 -5.55
CA LEU A 111 -7.46 24.67 -5.03
C LEU A 111 -8.78 24.34 -4.31
N PRO A 112 -8.93 24.71 -3.03
CA PRO A 112 -10.05 24.28 -2.19
C PRO A 112 -11.40 24.87 -2.62
N TRP A 113 -11.40 25.96 -3.40
CA TRP A 113 -12.61 26.57 -3.97
C TRP A 113 -12.98 26.02 -5.35
N CYS A 114 -12.22 25.05 -5.88
CA CYS A 114 -12.53 24.45 -7.18
C CYS A 114 -13.47 23.25 -7.00
N GLU A 115 -14.74 23.43 -7.39
CA GLU A 115 -15.78 22.40 -7.33
C GLU A 115 -15.87 21.56 -8.63
N ALA A 116 -14.83 21.59 -9.47
CA ALA A 116 -14.86 20.88 -10.74
C ALA A 116 -14.75 19.37 -10.52
N HIS A 117 -15.83 18.65 -10.78
CA HIS A 117 -15.82 17.19 -10.85
C HIS A 117 -15.31 16.73 -12.21
N LEU A 118 -14.08 16.22 -12.23
CA LEU A 118 -13.43 15.71 -13.43
C LEU A 118 -13.63 14.20 -13.49
N PRO A 119 -14.44 13.68 -14.43
CA PRO A 119 -14.73 12.26 -14.49
C PRO A 119 -13.49 11.46 -14.90
N LEU A 120 -13.26 10.33 -14.23
CA LEU A 120 -12.25 9.36 -14.64
C LEU A 120 -12.62 8.76 -16.00
N GLN A 121 -11.61 8.55 -16.84
CA GLN A 121 -11.73 7.92 -18.16
C GLN A 121 -10.76 6.74 -18.23
N PRO A 122 -11.05 5.63 -17.54
CA PRO A 122 -10.15 4.47 -17.51
C PRO A 122 -9.95 3.83 -18.89
N ASP A 123 -10.96 3.90 -19.75
CA ASP A 123 -10.90 3.30 -21.09
C ASP A 123 -9.98 4.10 -22.04
N ASP A 124 -9.83 5.41 -21.80
CA ASP A 124 -9.12 6.34 -22.68
C ASP A 124 -7.80 6.88 -22.09
N CYS A 125 -7.54 6.67 -20.80
CA CYS A 125 -6.35 7.18 -20.12
C CYS A 125 -5.80 6.17 -19.11
N GLU A 126 -4.57 5.70 -19.34
CA GLU A 126 -3.89 4.73 -18.49
C GLU A 126 -3.71 5.22 -17.05
N LEU A 127 -3.49 6.53 -16.83
CA LEU A 127 -3.43 7.11 -15.48
C LEU A 127 -4.81 7.11 -14.82
N CYS A 128 -5.88 7.44 -15.57
CA CYS A 128 -7.25 7.34 -15.08
C CYS A 128 -7.60 5.86 -14.75
N ALA A 129 -7.11 4.89 -15.53
CA ALA A 129 -7.29 3.45 -15.28
C ALA A 129 -6.47 2.93 -14.09
N SER A 130 -5.22 3.40 -13.97
CA SER A 130 -4.34 3.14 -12.84
C SER A 130 -4.97 3.68 -11.57
N TRP A 131 -5.32 4.97 -11.57
CA TRP A 131 -6.00 5.63 -10.48
C TRP A 131 -7.30 4.94 -10.10
N GLN A 132 -8.14 4.58 -11.08
CA GLN A 132 -9.37 3.84 -10.80
C GLN A 132 -9.09 2.43 -10.30
N ARG A 133 -7.99 1.77 -10.64
CA ARG A 133 -7.67 0.47 -10.01
C ARG A 133 -7.22 0.68 -8.57
N ASP A 134 -6.35 1.65 -8.33
CA ASP A 134 -5.83 2.04 -7.00
C ASP A 134 -6.92 2.57 -6.07
N HIS A 135 -7.91 3.27 -6.64
CA HIS A 135 -8.95 4.03 -5.94
C HIS A 135 -10.37 3.63 -6.38
N SER A 136 -10.57 2.50 -7.06
CA SER A 136 -11.89 1.84 -7.18
C SER A 136 -12.44 1.51 -5.80
N ALA A 137 -11.51 1.41 -4.86
CA ALA A 137 -11.64 1.50 -3.43
C ALA A 137 -12.09 2.88 -2.87
N VAL A 138 -12.60 3.85 -3.65
CA VAL A 138 -13.18 5.09 -3.09
C VAL A 138 -14.36 4.69 -2.20
N GLY A 139 -14.18 4.85 -0.88
CA GLY A 139 -15.06 4.30 0.16
C GLY A 139 -14.53 3.07 0.90
N SER A 140 -13.32 2.62 0.59
CA SER A 140 -12.65 1.56 1.36
C SER A 140 -12.25 2.14 2.69
N LEU A 141 -12.71 1.45 3.72
CA LEU A 141 -12.28 1.69 5.08
C LEU A 141 -10.76 1.55 5.13
N VAL A 142 -10.10 2.40 5.89
CA VAL A 142 -8.70 2.23 6.28
C VAL A 142 -8.60 2.39 7.78
N VAL A 143 -7.64 1.70 8.40
CA VAL A 143 -7.39 1.82 9.84
C VAL A 143 -6.17 2.67 10.11
N THR A 144 -6.28 3.52 11.14
CA THR A 144 -5.10 4.17 11.71
C THR A 144 -4.39 3.18 12.61
N VAL A 145 -3.12 2.88 12.34
CA VAL A 145 -2.36 1.97 13.19
C VAL A 145 -2.08 2.60 14.55
N ARG A 146 -2.61 1.95 15.60
CA ARG A 146 -2.38 2.30 17.01
C ARG A 146 -1.75 1.10 17.70
N ALA A 147 -0.42 1.01 17.76
CA ALA A 147 0.25 -0.28 18.01
C ALA A 147 -0.10 -0.88 19.37
N ALA A 148 -0.22 -0.07 20.41
CA ALA A 148 -0.54 -0.57 21.75
C ALA A 148 -1.97 -1.15 21.83
N GLU A 149 -2.93 -0.48 21.19
CA GLU A 149 -4.33 -0.87 21.13
C GLU A 149 -4.49 -2.15 20.29
N MET A 150 -3.96 -2.13 19.05
CA MET A 150 -3.99 -3.26 18.13
C MET A 150 -3.27 -4.48 18.69
N LEU A 151 -2.08 -4.34 19.30
CA LEU A 151 -1.37 -5.46 19.92
C LEU A 151 -2.19 -6.09 21.07
N SER A 152 -2.92 -5.28 21.84
CA SER A 152 -3.79 -5.77 22.91
C SER A 152 -4.99 -6.53 22.33
N SER A 153 -5.63 -5.97 21.30
CA SER A 153 -6.73 -6.62 20.56
C SER A 153 -6.30 -7.97 19.96
N ILE A 154 -5.14 -8.03 19.30
CA ILE A 154 -4.56 -9.26 18.75
C ILE A 154 -4.33 -10.32 19.84
N LYS A 155 -3.76 -9.91 20.99
CA LYS A 155 -3.52 -10.82 22.11
C LYS A 155 -4.81 -11.42 22.63
N ASP A 156 -5.86 -10.63 22.75
CA ASP A 156 -7.14 -11.09 23.27
C ASP A 156 -7.90 -11.94 22.24
N ALA A 157 -7.80 -11.62 20.95
CA ALA A 157 -8.30 -12.45 19.86
C ALA A 157 -7.62 -13.83 19.82
N LEU A 158 -6.28 -13.90 19.93
CA LEU A 158 -5.57 -15.19 19.98
C LEU A 158 -5.89 -16.01 21.23
N LYS A 159 -6.08 -15.37 22.40
CA LYS A 159 -6.51 -16.08 23.61
C LYS A 159 -7.91 -16.68 23.45
N ARG A 160 -8.84 -15.95 22.83
CA ARG A 160 -10.19 -16.47 22.55
C ARG A 160 -10.14 -17.65 21.59
N LEU A 161 -9.38 -17.52 20.51
CA LEU A 161 -9.19 -18.60 19.55
C LEU A 161 -8.61 -19.87 20.21
N ALA A 162 -7.60 -19.72 21.07
CA ALA A 162 -7.01 -20.83 21.82
C ALA A 162 -7.94 -21.43 22.91
N PHE A 163 -8.98 -20.70 23.32
CA PHE A 163 -10.01 -21.22 24.22
C PHE A 163 -11.05 -22.05 23.47
N GLU A 164 -11.33 -21.69 22.21
CA GLU A 164 -12.28 -22.40 21.35
C GLU A 164 -11.70 -23.72 20.82
N ASP A 165 -10.40 -23.75 20.48
CA ASP A 165 -9.72 -24.94 19.97
C ASP A 165 -8.25 -24.96 20.44
N ASP A 166 -7.83 -26.08 21.06
CA ASP A 166 -6.52 -26.25 21.69
C ASP A 166 -5.38 -26.31 20.66
N VAL A 167 -5.70 -26.55 19.38
CA VAL A 167 -4.74 -26.51 18.29
C VAL A 167 -4.09 -25.12 18.13
N PHE A 168 -4.82 -24.07 18.51
CA PHE A 168 -4.35 -22.68 18.48
C PHE A 168 -3.64 -22.28 19.78
N ASP A 169 -3.57 -23.17 20.79
CA ASP A 169 -2.81 -22.90 22.00
C ASP A 169 -1.30 -23.03 21.74
N LEU A 170 -0.67 -21.86 21.64
CA LEU A 170 0.75 -21.73 21.39
C LEU A 170 1.57 -21.85 22.69
N PRO A 171 2.71 -22.56 22.65
CA PRO A 171 3.69 -22.53 23.73
C PRO A 171 4.13 -21.08 24.03
N LYS A 172 4.44 -20.78 25.30
CA LYS A 172 4.83 -19.44 25.75
C LYS A 172 5.93 -18.81 24.87
N GLN A 173 6.95 -19.59 24.53
CA GLN A 173 8.06 -19.10 23.69
C GLN A 173 7.60 -18.69 22.27
N ALA A 174 6.68 -19.44 21.67
CA ALA A 174 6.12 -19.10 20.35
C ALA A 174 5.24 -17.83 20.44
N LYS A 175 4.41 -17.73 21.49
CA LYS A 175 3.62 -16.51 21.81
C LYS A 175 4.52 -15.27 21.96
N ASP A 176 5.62 -15.40 22.70
CA ASP A 176 6.54 -14.29 22.92
C ASP A 176 7.21 -13.83 21.62
N ARG A 177 7.63 -14.76 20.75
CA ARG A 177 8.20 -14.46 19.43
C ARG A 177 7.21 -13.76 18.52
N ILE A 178 5.99 -14.28 18.41
CA ILE A 178 4.99 -13.67 17.52
C ILE A 178 4.55 -12.29 18.03
N PHE A 179 4.39 -12.10 19.34
CA PHE A 179 4.06 -10.78 19.90
C PHE A 179 5.22 -9.78 19.80
N ALA A 180 6.47 -10.25 19.81
CA ALA A 180 7.62 -9.39 19.53
C ALA A 180 7.63 -8.92 18.07
N HIS A 181 7.31 -9.80 17.12
CA HIS A 181 7.14 -9.45 15.71
C HIS A 181 6.02 -8.43 15.53
N VAL A 182 4.79 -8.75 15.94
CA VAL A 182 3.61 -7.87 15.84
C VAL A 182 3.87 -6.51 16.47
N ARG A 183 4.47 -6.46 17.66
CA ARG A 183 4.81 -5.19 18.32
C ARG A 183 5.78 -4.35 17.49
N THR A 184 6.83 -4.96 16.95
CA THR A 184 7.84 -4.26 16.15
C THR A 184 7.23 -3.74 14.85
N THR A 185 6.46 -4.57 14.15
CA THR A 185 5.76 -4.18 12.92
C THR A 185 4.80 -3.02 13.16
N LEU A 186 3.89 -3.15 14.15
CA LEU A 186 2.90 -2.10 14.43
C LEU A 186 3.56 -0.79 14.87
N LYS A 187 4.64 -0.84 15.68
CA LYS A 187 5.37 0.38 16.07
C LYS A 187 6.03 1.08 14.89
N ARG A 188 6.55 0.33 13.90
CA ARG A 188 7.07 0.89 12.65
C ARG A 188 5.97 1.56 11.83
N CYS A 189 4.75 1.05 11.95
CA CYS A 189 3.57 1.54 11.25
C CYS A 189 2.71 2.53 12.05
N GLU A 190 3.11 2.94 13.26
CA GLU A 190 2.28 3.79 14.13
C GLU A 190 1.83 5.07 13.42
N TRP A 191 0.54 5.39 13.53
CA TRP A 191 -0.12 6.55 12.90
C TRP A 191 -0.20 6.55 11.37
N GLN A 192 0.20 5.44 10.74
CA GLN A 192 -0.04 5.23 9.31
C GLN A 192 -1.44 4.68 9.05
N PHE A 193 -1.95 4.92 7.84
CA PHE A 193 -3.18 4.32 7.34
C PHE A 193 -2.89 3.07 6.51
N HIS A 194 -3.61 2.00 6.81
CA HIS A 194 -3.51 0.71 6.15
C HIS A 194 -4.91 0.17 5.88
N SER A 195 -5.12 -0.48 4.74
CA SER A 195 -6.29 -1.36 4.61
C SER A 195 -6.10 -2.62 5.48
N GLY A 196 -7.18 -3.35 5.74
CA GLY A 196 -7.15 -4.64 6.42
C GLY A 196 -6.26 -5.64 5.68
N VAL A 197 -6.22 -5.57 4.35
CA VAL A 197 -5.33 -6.40 3.51
C VAL A 197 -3.86 -6.02 3.72
N ASP A 198 -3.53 -4.72 3.65
CA ASP A 198 -2.14 -4.28 3.85
C ASP A 198 -1.65 -4.65 5.25
N LEU A 199 -2.49 -4.41 6.27
CA LEU A 199 -2.16 -4.70 7.66
C LEU A 199 -1.99 -6.21 7.90
N ALA A 200 -2.83 -7.05 7.28
CA ALA A 200 -2.70 -8.50 7.33
C ALA A 200 -1.35 -8.97 6.82
N GLU A 201 -0.94 -8.49 5.63
CA GLU A 201 0.34 -8.85 5.02
C GLU A 201 1.54 -8.34 5.82
N LEU A 202 1.44 -7.14 6.42
CA LEU A 202 2.48 -6.59 7.28
C LEU A 202 2.71 -7.42 8.55
N LEU A 203 1.62 -7.95 9.12
CA LEU A 203 1.65 -8.75 10.35
C LEU A 203 2.03 -10.21 10.10
N ASP A 204 2.03 -10.65 8.85
CA ASP A 204 2.38 -12.02 8.47
C ASP A 204 3.91 -12.25 8.64
N PRO A 205 4.33 -13.12 9.57
CA PRO A 205 5.75 -13.32 9.86
C PRO A 205 6.50 -14.11 8.78
N PHE A 206 5.79 -14.74 7.84
CA PHE A 206 6.37 -15.59 6.80
C PHE A 206 6.37 -14.91 5.44
N LEU A 207 5.37 -14.07 5.16
CA LEU A 207 5.20 -13.45 3.84
C LEU A 207 6.34 -12.49 3.47
N LEU A 208 6.89 -11.77 4.46
CA LEU A 208 7.97 -10.80 4.28
C LEU A 208 9.35 -11.36 4.67
N ALA A 209 9.43 -12.66 4.94
CA ALA A 209 10.67 -13.29 5.33
C ALA A 209 11.57 -13.49 4.10
N VAL A 210 12.81 -12.99 4.17
CA VAL A 210 13.84 -13.24 3.15
C VAL A 210 14.13 -14.74 3.01
N ASP A 211 14.21 -15.44 4.13
CA ASP A 211 14.38 -16.88 4.20
C ASP A 211 13.17 -17.46 4.94
N VAL A 212 12.19 -17.94 4.15
CA VAL A 212 10.93 -18.49 4.66
C VAL A 212 11.19 -19.74 5.51
N GLU A 213 12.18 -20.56 5.17
CA GLU A 213 12.51 -21.77 5.93
C GLU A 213 13.17 -21.43 7.27
N ALA A 214 14.05 -20.43 7.31
CA ALA A 214 14.59 -19.91 8.56
C ALA A 214 13.48 -19.29 9.43
N ALA A 215 12.51 -18.59 8.84
CA ALA A 215 11.35 -18.07 9.57
C ALA A 215 10.49 -19.20 10.14
N ARG A 216 10.16 -20.24 9.33
CA ARG A 216 9.44 -21.44 9.77
C ARG A 216 10.15 -22.12 10.94
N LYS A 217 11.47 -22.26 10.88
CA LYS A 217 12.28 -22.81 11.97
C LYS A 217 12.27 -21.91 13.22
N TYR A 218 12.31 -20.60 13.06
CA TYR A 218 12.32 -19.64 14.16
C TYR A 218 10.98 -19.59 14.90
N TYR A 219 9.86 -19.54 14.18
CA TYR A 219 8.52 -19.51 14.79
C TYR A 219 8.03 -20.90 15.22
N GLY A 220 8.51 -21.95 14.55
CA GLY A 220 8.19 -23.34 14.83
C GLY A 220 7.05 -23.89 13.98
N SER A 221 7.07 -25.21 13.75
CA SER A 221 6.16 -25.91 12.84
C SER A 221 4.68 -25.76 13.19
N ARG A 222 4.35 -25.58 14.47
CA ARG A 222 2.97 -25.34 14.90
C ARG A 222 2.39 -24.04 14.34
N LEU A 223 3.18 -22.97 14.26
CA LEU A 223 2.74 -21.68 13.72
C LEU A 223 2.69 -21.68 12.19
N SER A 224 3.61 -22.41 11.55
CA SER A 224 3.69 -22.49 10.10
C SER A 224 2.74 -23.53 9.48
N ALA A 225 2.10 -24.37 10.29
CA ALA A 225 1.15 -25.35 9.81
C ALA A 225 -0.10 -24.67 9.23
N PRO A 226 -0.73 -25.24 8.19
CA PRO A 226 -2.04 -24.79 7.74
C PRO A 226 -3.09 -24.88 8.83
N ALA A 227 -4.21 -24.15 8.64
CA ALA A 227 -5.35 -24.29 9.54
C ALA A 227 -5.86 -25.74 9.53
N PRO A 228 -6.15 -26.35 10.68
CA PRO A 228 -6.63 -27.74 10.74
C PRO A 228 -7.96 -27.93 10.01
N ASN A 229 -8.76 -26.87 9.97
CA ASN A 229 -10.04 -26.82 9.28
C ASN A 229 -10.09 -25.58 8.38
N ASN A 230 -10.32 -25.80 7.09
CA ASN A 230 -10.46 -24.74 6.10
C ASN A 230 -11.67 -23.81 6.36
N SER A 231 -12.60 -24.19 7.24
CA SER A 231 -13.72 -23.33 7.64
C SER A 231 -13.40 -22.38 8.79
N SER A 232 -12.25 -22.53 9.47
CA SER A 232 -11.88 -21.66 10.60
C SER A 232 -11.55 -20.24 10.16
N PHE A 233 -11.04 -20.08 8.93
CA PHE A 233 -10.71 -18.79 8.33
C PHE A 233 -11.29 -18.74 6.92
N SER A 234 -11.82 -17.58 6.52
CA SER A 234 -12.24 -17.39 5.13
C SER A 234 -11.03 -17.60 4.20
N PRO A 235 -11.16 -18.25 3.04
CA PRO A 235 -10.05 -18.41 2.11
C PRO A 235 -9.46 -17.05 1.71
N ARG A 236 -8.13 -16.97 1.57
CA ARG A 236 -7.47 -15.80 0.96
C ARG A 236 -7.84 -15.75 -0.53
N ASP A 237 -8.15 -14.58 -1.06
CA ASP A 237 -8.15 -14.36 -2.51
C ASP A 237 -6.76 -14.75 -3.02
N HIS A 238 -6.70 -15.79 -3.85
CA HIS A 238 -5.43 -16.44 -4.16
C HIS A 238 -4.52 -15.52 -4.98
N ASP A 239 -3.52 -14.95 -4.30
CA ASP A 239 -2.28 -14.54 -4.90
C ASP A 239 -1.42 -15.82 -5.04
N PRO A 240 -1.22 -16.36 -6.26
CA PRO A 240 -0.55 -17.64 -6.47
C PRO A 240 0.87 -17.68 -5.93
N ASP A 241 1.44 -16.51 -5.73
CA ASP A 241 2.80 -16.36 -5.27
C ASP A 241 2.91 -16.36 -3.73
N ASP A 242 1.82 -16.21 -2.96
CA ASP A 242 1.88 -16.08 -1.49
C ASP A 242 2.06 -17.41 -0.78
N TYR A 243 1.07 -18.28 -0.97
CA TYR A 243 1.00 -19.60 -0.40
C TYR A 243 0.32 -20.51 -1.43
N PRO A 244 0.81 -21.75 -1.61
CA PRO A 244 0.06 -22.73 -2.38
C PRO A 244 -1.36 -22.92 -1.82
N PRO A 245 -2.33 -23.31 -2.66
CA PRO A 245 -3.71 -23.52 -2.22
C PRO A 245 -3.80 -24.46 -1.01
N GLY A 246 -4.34 -23.97 0.11
CA GLY A 246 -4.49 -24.74 1.34
C GLY A 246 -3.23 -24.82 2.22
N GLU A 247 -2.14 -24.16 1.84
CA GLU A 247 -0.88 -24.14 2.59
C GLU A 247 -0.63 -22.84 3.36
N GLU A 248 -1.60 -21.90 3.38
CA GLU A 248 -1.50 -20.68 4.19
C GLU A 248 -1.34 -21.04 5.68
N PRO A 249 -0.24 -20.62 6.34
CA PRO A 249 -0.07 -20.82 7.78
C PRO A 249 -1.27 -20.27 8.55
N TRP A 250 -1.80 -21.03 9.51
CA TRP A 250 -3.01 -20.59 10.20
C TRP A 250 -2.84 -19.26 10.92
N ILE A 251 -1.62 -18.93 11.38
CA ILE A 251 -1.34 -17.64 12.00
C ILE A 251 -1.44 -16.47 11.00
N ALA A 252 -1.06 -16.69 9.74
CA ALA A 252 -1.26 -15.73 8.66
C ALA A 252 -2.75 -15.56 8.35
N ALA A 253 -3.49 -16.67 8.29
CA ALA A 253 -4.94 -16.64 8.13
C ALA A 253 -5.64 -15.91 9.29
N PHE A 254 -5.16 -16.11 10.53
CA PHE A 254 -5.62 -15.39 11.71
C PHE A 254 -5.40 -13.89 11.59
N PHE A 255 -4.18 -13.42 11.24
CA PHE A 255 -3.92 -11.99 11.09
C PHE A 255 -4.76 -11.36 9.99
N ARG A 256 -4.98 -12.10 8.90
CA ARG A 256 -5.84 -11.66 7.81
C ARG A 256 -7.28 -11.48 8.26
N GLN A 257 -7.86 -12.47 8.92
CA GLN A 257 -9.21 -12.35 9.45
C GLN A 257 -9.31 -11.22 10.49
N TRP A 258 -8.39 -11.17 11.45
CA TRP A 258 -8.36 -10.12 12.47
C TRP A 258 -8.27 -8.72 11.86
N ALA A 259 -7.41 -8.52 10.86
CA ALA A 259 -7.20 -7.20 10.26
C ALA A 259 -8.42 -6.73 9.47
N LEU A 260 -9.08 -7.63 8.73
CA LEU A 260 -10.33 -7.34 8.02
C LEU A 260 -11.48 -7.01 8.98
N GLU A 261 -11.64 -7.78 10.06
CA GLU A 261 -12.65 -7.50 11.09
C GLU A 261 -12.35 -6.19 11.83
N TYR A 262 -11.08 -5.91 12.11
CA TYR A 262 -10.67 -4.68 12.77
C TYR A 262 -10.90 -3.46 11.88
N GLU A 263 -10.69 -3.58 10.56
CA GLU A 263 -11.05 -2.57 9.57
C GLU A 263 -12.56 -2.36 9.47
N GLU A 264 -13.36 -3.41 9.46
CA GLU A 264 -14.82 -3.27 9.45
C GLU A 264 -15.33 -2.51 10.69
N GLN A 265 -14.73 -2.74 11.85
CA GLN A 265 -15.16 -2.16 13.12
C GLN A 265 -14.60 -0.75 13.40
N ASN A 266 -13.35 -0.49 13.00
CA ASN A 266 -12.61 0.72 13.38
C ASN A 266 -12.13 1.54 12.16
N GLY A 267 -12.45 1.07 10.96
CA GLY A 267 -12.05 1.73 9.74
C GLY A 267 -12.75 3.07 9.56
N GLU A 268 -12.01 4.01 9.00
CA GLU A 268 -12.48 5.34 8.67
C GLU A 268 -12.38 5.51 7.15
N VAL A 269 -13.37 6.16 6.54
CA VAL A 269 -13.23 6.59 5.14
C VAL A 269 -12.31 7.80 5.16
N LYS A 270 -11.08 7.62 4.71
CA LYS A 270 -10.14 8.74 4.51
C LYS A 270 -9.76 8.85 3.05
N GLU A 271 -9.94 10.04 2.52
CA GLU A 271 -9.36 10.44 1.25
C GLU A 271 -7.92 10.88 1.49
N GLY A 272 -7.02 10.42 0.63
CA GLY A 272 -5.61 10.80 0.69
C GLY A 272 -4.75 9.84 1.53
N TRP A 273 -3.55 9.65 1.02
CA TRP A 273 -2.55 8.71 1.53
C TRP A 273 -1.54 9.46 2.40
N GLY A 274 -1.89 9.82 3.63
CA GLY A 274 -1.06 10.74 4.42
C GLY A 274 -1.10 10.52 5.91
N ILE A 275 0.06 10.17 6.47
CA ILE A 275 0.37 10.04 7.89
C ILE A 275 -0.24 11.19 8.72
N TRP A 276 -0.91 10.86 9.83
CA TRP A 276 -1.12 11.83 10.92
C TRP A 276 0.20 11.99 11.67
N ALA A 277 1.12 12.82 11.19
CA ALA A 277 2.29 13.13 12.00
C ALA A 277 2.76 14.56 11.84
N LYS A 278 2.51 15.31 12.90
CA LYS A 278 3.54 16.16 13.50
C LYS A 278 4.75 15.30 13.86
N LYS A 279 5.69 15.08 12.94
CA LYS A 279 7.05 14.63 13.28
C LYS A 279 7.99 15.13 12.19
N GLU A 280 8.74 16.16 12.53
CA GLU A 280 9.62 16.92 11.65
C GLU A 280 10.89 16.16 11.22
N GLU A 281 11.06 14.87 11.56
CA GLU A 281 12.33 14.16 11.35
C GLU A 281 12.13 12.66 11.11
N GLN A 282 11.67 12.29 9.92
CA GLN A 282 11.82 10.89 9.49
C GLN A 282 12.18 10.83 8.01
N ASP A 283 13.49 10.86 7.76
CA ASP A 283 14.13 10.62 6.46
C ASP A 283 13.71 9.24 5.93
N SER A 284 13.22 9.22 4.70
CA SER A 284 12.80 8.07 3.89
C SER A 284 11.80 7.10 4.55
N TRP A 285 10.52 7.28 4.23
CA TRP A 285 9.51 6.24 4.45
C TRP A 285 9.62 5.21 3.34
N GLU A 286 10.24 4.07 3.63
CA GLU A 286 10.25 2.92 2.72
C GLU A 286 9.04 2.05 3.02
N TRP A 287 8.06 2.04 2.11
CA TRP A 287 7.00 1.04 2.15
C TRP A 287 7.63 -0.34 1.97
N PRO A 288 7.28 -1.36 2.77
CA PRO A 288 7.88 -2.66 2.60
C PRO A 288 7.47 -3.24 1.25
N TYR A 289 8.45 -3.80 0.55
CA TYR A 289 8.17 -4.67 -0.58
C TYR A 289 7.99 -6.11 -0.10
N LYS A 290 7.15 -6.84 -0.80
CA LYS A 290 6.81 -8.23 -0.55
C LYS A 290 7.87 -9.16 -1.12
N ARG A 291 8.27 -8.93 -2.38
CA ARG A 291 9.32 -9.69 -3.07
C ARG A 291 9.83 -8.98 -4.33
N ILE A 292 10.97 -9.43 -4.83
CA ILE A 292 11.47 -9.11 -6.16
C ILE A 292 10.88 -10.12 -7.16
N THR A 293 10.28 -9.63 -8.25
CA THR A 293 9.61 -10.46 -9.26
C THR A 293 10.37 -10.53 -10.59
N ALA A 294 11.18 -9.52 -10.90
CA ALA A 294 12.05 -9.51 -12.07
C ALA A 294 13.25 -8.57 -11.87
N HIS A 295 14.24 -8.66 -12.75
CA HIS A 295 15.32 -7.70 -12.84
C HIS A 295 15.58 -7.32 -14.30
N LYS A 296 16.19 -6.16 -14.54
CA LYS A 296 16.69 -5.73 -15.85
C LYS A 296 17.93 -4.86 -15.68
N THR A 297 18.74 -4.75 -16.72
CA THR A 297 19.85 -3.80 -16.76
C THR A 297 19.43 -2.55 -17.54
N ASN A 298 19.54 -1.38 -16.92
CA ASN A 298 19.22 -0.11 -17.58
C ASN A 298 20.34 0.33 -18.54
N ALA A 299 20.14 1.46 -19.25
CA ALA A 299 21.08 1.96 -20.25
C ALA A 299 22.47 2.28 -19.68
N ASP A 300 22.53 2.67 -18.40
CA ASP A 300 23.77 2.97 -17.68
C ASP A 300 24.50 1.70 -17.19
N GLY A 301 23.90 0.53 -17.41
CA GLY A 301 24.45 -0.75 -16.96
C GLY A 301 24.19 -1.06 -15.50
N GLN A 302 23.30 -0.32 -14.83
CA GLN A 302 22.86 -0.58 -13.47
C GLN A 302 21.70 -1.59 -13.48
N VAL A 303 21.60 -2.41 -12.44
CA VAL A 303 20.49 -3.36 -12.28
C VAL A 303 19.32 -2.66 -11.59
N GLU A 304 18.15 -2.76 -12.21
CA GLU A 304 16.86 -2.38 -11.64
C GLU A 304 16.04 -3.64 -11.36
N TYR A 305 15.26 -3.60 -10.28
CA TYR A 305 14.45 -4.72 -9.82
C TYR A 305 12.99 -4.35 -9.86
N LEU A 306 12.16 -5.20 -10.46
CA LEU A 306 10.72 -5.10 -10.35
C LEU A 306 10.32 -5.70 -9.00
N VAL A 307 9.76 -4.89 -8.12
CA VAL A 307 9.27 -5.36 -6.81
C VAL A 307 7.75 -5.40 -6.78
N LYS A 308 7.20 -6.39 -6.08
CA LYS A 308 5.80 -6.41 -5.66
C LYS A 308 5.74 -5.82 -4.26
N TRP A 309 4.90 -4.82 -4.04
CA TRP A 309 4.77 -4.17 -2.73
C TRP A 309 3.84 -4.94 -1.80
N VAL A 310 3.94 -4.67 -0.50
CA VAL A 310 2.96 -5.16 0.47
C VAL A 310 1.60 -4.52 0.21
N GLY A 311 0.58 -5.36 0.21
CA GLY A 311 -0.81 -4.95 0.04
C GLY A 311 -1.21 -4.71 -1.41
N LYS A 312 -2.33 -3.99 -1.58
CA LYS A 312 -2.84 -3.61 -2.92
C LYS A 312 -2.56 -2.14 -3.25
N ARG A 313 -1.84 -1.45 -2.36
CA ARG A 313 -1.64 0.00 -2.39
C ARG A 313 -0.71 0.47 -3.52
N TYR A 314 0.31 -0.31 -3.84
CA TYR A 314 1.30 0.07 -4.85
C TYR A 314 1.42 -1.02 -5.92
N PHE A 315 1.37 -0.60 -7.18
CA PHE A 315 1.67 -1.50 -8.28
C PHE A 315 3.11 -1.95 -8.28
N PRO A 316 3.39 -3.13 -8.86
CA PRO A 316 4.76 -3.53 -9.09
C PRO A 316 5.53 -2.44 -9.82
N SER A 317 6.68 -2.04 -9.28
CA SER A 317 7.49 -0.95 -9.82
C SER A 317 8.96 -1.28 -9.84
N TRP A 318 9.70 -0.64 -10.75
CA TRP A 318 11.14 -0.80 -10.87
C TRP A 318 11.85 0.07 -9.84
N VAL A 319 12.73 -0.52 -9.03
CA VAL A 319 13.52 0.14 -8.00
C VAL A 319 15.01 -0.16 -8.18
N GLN A 320 15.86 0.72 -7.66
CA GLN A 320 17.31 0.55 -7.70
C GLN A 320 17.81 -0.33 -6.54
N GLU A 321 19.04 -0.85 -6.66
CA GLU A 321 19.69 -1.67 -5.64
C GLU A 321 19.65 -1.05 -4.24
N GLY A 322 19.90 0.26 -4.11
CA GLY A 322 19.96 0.95 -2.81
C GLY A 322 18.62 1.10 -2.09
N GLN A 323 17.51 0.73 -2.73
CA GLN A 323 16.16 0.80 -2.17
C GLN A 323 15.67 -0.57 -1.65
N LEU A 324 16.51 -1.60 -1.76
CA LEU A 324 16.17 -2.96 -1.37
C LEU A 324 16.93 -3.37 -0.11
N ASP A 325 16.28 -4.20 0.72
CA ASP A 325 17.00 -4.95 1.75
C ASP A 325 18.14 -5.77 1.12
N ASP A 326 19.34 -5.58 1.66
CA ASP A 326 20.57 -6.17 1.14
C ASP A 326 20.56 -7.71 1.18
N ALA A 327 19.91 -8.30 2.19
CA ALA A 327 19.86 -9.76 2.32
C ALA A 327 18.88 -10.35 1.29
N ALA A 328 17.68 -9.77 1.18
CA ALA A 328 16.68 -10.17 0.20
C ALA A 328 17.21 -10.10 -1.24
N ARG A 329 17.86 -9.00 -1.58
CA ARG A 329 18.45 -8.81 -2.91
C ARG A 329 19.55 -9.82 -3.19
N ARG A 330 20.46 -10.09 -2.24
CA ARG A 330 21.53 -11.09 -2.44
C ARG A 330 20.98 -12.49 -2.66
N VAL A 331 19.92 -12.88 -1.95
CA VAL A 331 19.25 -14.16 -2.18
C VAL A 331 18.73 -14.21 -3.62
N TYR A 332 17.99 -13.19 -4.04
CA TYR A 332 17.47 -13.09 -5.39
C TYR A 332 18.58 -13.12 -6.47
N ASP A 333 19.64 -12.33 -6.28
CA ASP A 333 20.77 -12.22 -7.20
C ASP A 333 21.46 -13.58 -7.39
N ASN A 334 21.62 -14.34 -6.31
CA ASN A 334 22.22 -15.68 -6.35
C ASN A 334 21.31 -16.70 -7.04
N GLU A 335 19.99 -16.62 -6.83
CA GLU A 335 19.01 -17.53 -7.44
C GLU A 335 18.82 -17.29 -8.94
N HIS A 336 19.02 -16.05 -9.40
CA HIS A 336 18.77 -15.63 -10.79
C HIS A 336 20.05 -15.30 -11.56
N ASP A 337 21.22 -15.65 -11.01
CA ASP A 337 22.55 -15.39 -11.59
C ASP A 337 22.75 -13.92 -12.04
N VAL A 338 22.29 -12.97 -11.23
CA VAL A 338 22.32 -11.53 -11.56
C VAL A 338 23.76 -11.01 -11.49
N VAL A 339 24.30 -10.58 -12.63
CA VAL A 339 25.66 -10.05 -12.73
C VAL A 339 25.68 -8.54 -12.61
N HIS A 340 26.19 -8.06 -11.48
CA HIS A 340 26.47 -6.64 -11.26
C HIS A 340 27.74 -6.22 -12.00
N LYS A 341 27.65 -5.19 -12.85
CA LYS A 341 28.86 -4.53 -13.36
C LYS A 341 29.62 -3.96 -12.17
N LYS A 342 30.75 -4.58 -11.81
CA LYS A 342 31.69 -3.99 -10.85
C LYS A 342 31.94 -2.57 -11.31
N ALA A 343 31.51 -1.57 -10.51
CA ALA A 343 31.76 -0.17 -10.77
C ALA A 343 33.24 -0.05 -11.13
N GLY A 344 33.51 0.12 -12.42
CA GLY A 344 34.83 -0.09 -12.99
C GLY A 344 35.78 0.74 -12.16
N SER A 345 36.82 0.10 -11.59
CA SER A 345 37.85 0.79 -10.83
C SER A 345 38.26 1.99 -11.67
N SER A 346 37.80 3.18 -11.29
CA SER A 346 38.10 4.39 -12.02
C SER A 346 39.61 4.43 -12.10
N THR A 347 40.14 4.13 -13.29
CA THR A 347 41.57 4.22 -13.57
C THR A 347 41.89 5.68 -13.32
N LYS A 348 42.33 5.99 -12.10
CA LYS A 348 42.90 7.28 -11.73
C LYS A 348 44.00 7.50 -12.76
N LYS A 349 43.70 8.28 -13.80
CA LYS A 349 44.67 8.80 -14.74
C LYS A 349 45.62 9.60 -13.87
N ARG A 350 46.73 8.97 -13.49
CA ARG A 350 47.82 9.56 -12.73
C ARG A 350 48.35 10.66 -13.64
N ARG A 351 47.88 11.91 -13.43
CA ARG A 351 48.47 13.11 -14.03
C ARG A 351 49.94 13.07 -13.62
N ARG A 352 50.82 12.72 -14.58
CA ARG A 352 52.24 12.99 -14.43
C ARG A 352 52.38 14.50 -14.49
N LEU A 353 52.83 15.07 -13.38
CA LEU A 353 53.34 16.45 -13.29
C LEU A 353 54.62 16.57 -14.11
#